data_AF-A0A1H5M297-F1
#
_entry.id   AF-A0A1H5M297-F1
#
_cell.length_a   1.000
_cell.length_b   1.000
_cell.length_c   1.000
_cell.angle_alpha   90.00
_cell.angle_beta   90.00
_cell.angle_gamma   90.00
#
_symmetry.space_group_name_H-M   'P 1'
#
loop_
_entity.id
_entity.type
_entity.pdbx_description
1 polymer ?
#
loop_
_entity_poly.entity_id
_entity_poly.type
_entity_poly.pdbx_seq_one_letter_code
_entity_poly.pdbx_strand_id
1 'polypeptide(L)'
;MTAPVAAPAPVACPARTLAEHVAALLPARTGVPWTVEPYAPWWTARHPGVRLVQGARALVLVANGHTWNTEVGWQLPGREPYRPDFTFCSSRPDVVAREILRLVLPVLDDDAARAREDVSRVRLELLYEIGAAMRAQGAATYERGGLLVNTSTVTWSSAGLRYSATLHGSNPACDVQIEGPVRAVERAVAQFLPGKPLDPKTWPMRNVRGRLARRMAAFLAQRVDVEQTDAGGIAFGTRPGVYGYAAPAADPAARVRDTTPASVDLHAVGVDFLVSLAPYLAR
;
A
#
# COMPACT_ATOMS: atom_id res chain seq x y z
N MET A 1 -46.24 -21.02 33.49
CA MET A 1 -45.20 -20.03 33.12
C MET A 1 -44.33 -20.66 32.05
N THR A 2 -44.51 -20.27 30.80
CA THR A 2 -43.72 -20.75 29.65
C THR A 2 -42.43 -19.94 29.59
N ALA A 3 -41.28 -20.59 29.63
CA ALA A 3 -39.99 -19.93 29.50
C ALA A 3 -39.88 -19.27 28.10
N PRO A 4 -39.35 -18.04 27.99
CA PRO A 4 -39.10 -17.42 26.70
C PRO A 4 -38.07 -18.27 25.96
N VAL A 5 -38.45 -18.76 24.79
CA VAL A 5 -37.54 -19.39 23.83
C VAL A 5 -36.53 -18.33 23.44
N ALA A 6 -35.28 -18.50 23.89
CA ALA A 6 -34.17 -17.67 23.45
C ALA A 6 -34.07 -17.81 21.93
N ALA A 7 -34.23 -16.69 21.21
CA ALA A 7 -33.99 -16.67 19.77
C ALA A 7 -32.55 -17.19 19.52
N PRO A 8 -32.35 -18.08 18.53
CA PRO A 8 -31.01 -18.53 18.19
C PRO A 8 -30.16 -17.31 17.83
N ALA A 9 -28.92 -17.29 18.33
CA ALA A 9 -27.97 -16.25 17.98
C ALA A 9 -27.88 -16.14 16.44
N PRO A 10 -27.95 -14.92 15.87
CA PRO A 10 -27.86 -14.76 14.43
C PRO A 10 -26.56 -15.40 13.94
N VAL A 11 -26.66 -16.21 12.88
CA VAL A 11 -25.49 -16.84 12.25
C VAL A 11 -24.52 -15.74 11.85
N ALA A 12 -23.32 -15.76 12.44
CA ALA A 12 -22.29 -14.77 12.15
C ALA A 12 -21.97 -14.81 10.65
N CYS A 13 -22.25 -13.73 9.94
CA CYS A 13 -21.87 -13.57 8.54
C CYS A 13 -20.34 -13.49 8.47
N PRO A 14 -19.62 -14.44 7.84
CA PRO A 14 -18.16 -14.44 7.82
C PRO A 14 -17.59 -13.16 7.20
N ALA A 15 -18.25 -12.61 6.19
CA ALA A 15 -17.86 -11.35 5.56
C ALA A 15 -18.01 -10.15 6.52
N ARG A 16 -19.03 -10.16 7.39
CA ARG A 16 -19.22 -9.12 8.40
C ARG A 16 -18.16 -9.18 9.47
N THR A 17 -17.89 -10.37 10.01
CA THR A 17 -16.83 -10.55 11.02
C THR A 17 -15.46 -10.16 10.43
N LEU A 18 -15.15 -10.53 9.19
CA LEU A 18 -13.92 -10.10 8.53
C LEU A 18 -13.89 -8.57 8.37
N ALA A 19 -14.98 -7.97 7.89
CA ALA A 19 -15.07 -6.52 7.68
C ALA A 19 -14.92 -5.72 8.98
N GLU A 20 -15.48 -6.19 10.09
CA GLU A 20 -15.33 -5.57 11.42
C GLU A 20 -13.86 -5.58 11.87
N HIS A 21 -13.15 -6.71 11.75
CA HIS A 21 -11.74 -6.77 12.09
C HIS A 21 -10.86 -5.95 11.14
N VAL A 22 -11.17 -5.94 9.84
CA VAL A 22 -10.46 -5.12 8.85
C VAL A 22 -10.67 -3.64 9.15
N ALA A 23 -11.91 -3.20 9.39
CA ALA A 23 -12.24 -1.81 9.71
C ALA A 23 -11.47 -1.30 10.94
N ALA A 24 -11.29 -2.15 11.96
CA ALA A 24 -10.50 -1.82 13.15
C ALA A 24 -8.99 -1.66 12.88
N LEU A 25 -8.47 -2.23 11.79
CA LEU A 25 -7.06 -2.14 11.39
C LEU A 25 -6.79 -1.02 10.38
N LEU A 26 -7.83 -0.48 9.75
CA LEU A 26 -7.70 0.63 8.81
C LEU A 26 -7.63 1.97 9.58
N PRO A 27 -6.84 2.95 9.09
CA PRO A 27 -6.69 4.23 9.77
C PRO A 27 -7.99 5.04 9.74
N ALA A 28 -8.27 5.73 10.85
CA ALA A 28 -9.36 6.69 10.95
C ALA A 28 -8.90 8.07 10.44
N ARG A 29 -8.95 8.28 9.12
CA ARG A 29 -8.56 9.56 8.50
C ARG A 29 -9.44 10.69 9.05
N THR A 30 -8.79 11.80 9.44
CA THR A 30 -9.46 12.96 10.07
C THR A 30 -10.34 12.59 11.27
N GLY A 31 -10.01 11.50 11.99
CA GLY A 31 -10.78 11.03 13.14
C GLY A 31 -12.08 10.31 12.79
N VAL A 32 -12.36 10.06 11.51
CA VAL A 32 -13.56 9.34 11.06
C VAL A 32 -13.23 7.85 10.94
N PRO A 33 -13.79 6.96 11.78
CA PRO A 33 -13.55 5.53 11.68
C PRO A 33 -14.26 4.92 10.47
N TRP A 34 -13.83 3.73 10.08
CA TRP A 34 -14.55 2.93 9.08
C TRP A 34 -15.82 2.32 9.68
N THR A 35 -16.95 2.47 8.99
CA THR A 35 -18.22 1.84 9.35
C THR A 35 -18.47 0.60 8.50
N VAL A 36 -19.17 -0.37 9.07
CA VAL A 36 -19.51 -1.65 8.45
C VAL A 36 -21.01 -1.67 8.19
N GLU A 37 -21.39 -1.77 6.92
CA GLU A 37 -22.79 -1.72 6.50
C GLU A 37 -23.18 -2.98 5.73
N PRO A 38 -24.41 -3.51 5.93
CA PRO A 38 -24.94 -4.59 5.11
C PRO A 38 -24.92 -4.19 3.64
N TYR A 39 -24.45 -5.08 2.78
CA TYR A 39 -24.42 -4.85 1.34
C TYR A 39 -24.73 -6.11 0.56
N ALA A 40 -25.56 -6.00 -0.47
CA ALA A 40 -25.93 -7.12 -1.34
C ALA A 40 -25.51 -6.81 -2.78
N PRO A 41 -24.21 -6.91 -3.10
CA PRO A 41 -23.73 -6.70 -4.45
C PRO A 41 -24.26 -7.78 -5.38
N TRP A 42 -24.71 -7.39 -6.57
CA TRP A 42 -25.41 -8.31 -7.48
C TRP A 42 -24.52 -9.48 -7.95
N TRP A 43 -23.21 -9.27 -8.08
CA TRP A 43 -22.25 -10.32 -8.49
C TRP A 43 -21.94 -11.30 -7.35
N THR A 44 -22.48 -11.07 -6.16
CA THR A 44 -22.32 -11.94 -4.99
C THR A 44 -23.64 -12.63 -4.63
N ALA A 45 -24.50 -12.91 -5.60
CA ALA A 45 -25.78 -13.63 -5.41
C ALA A 45 -25.66 -14.94 -4.60
N ARG A 46 -24.45 -15.48 -4.39
CA ARG A 46 -24.16 -16.67 -3.58
C ARG A 46 -23.33 -16.42 -2.30
N HIS A 47 -22.82 -15.21 -2.08
CA HIS A 47 -21.95 -14.87 -0.94
C HIS A 47 -22.35 -13.51 -0.34
N PRO A 48 -22.55 -13.41 0.99
CA PRO A 48 -22.88 -12.14 1.61
C PRO A 48 -21.69 -11.17 1.46
N GLY A 49 -21.97 -9.99 0.90
CA GLY A 49 -21.04 -8.87 0.84
C GLY A 49 -21.24 -7.92 2.02
N VAL A 50 -20.25 -7.08 2.26
CA VAL A 50 -20.30 -6.04 3.31
C VAL A 50 -19.63 -4.79 2.78
N ARG A 51 -20.25 -3.65 3.00
CA ARG A 51 -19.69 -2.36 2.62
C ARG A 51 -18.89 -1.78 3.79
N LEU A 52 -17.67 -1.35 3.51
CA LEU A 52 -16.86 -0.52 4.40
C LEU A 52 -16.91 0.93 3.90
N VAL A 53 -17.27 1.86 4.78
CA VAL A 53 -17.41 3.28 4.45
C VAL A 53 -16.57 4.14 5.40
N GLN A 54 -15.87 5.15 4.86
CA GLN A 54 -15.21 6.20 5.62
C GLN A 54 -15.33 7.52 4.86
N GLY A 55 -16.28 8.37 5.28
CA GLY A 55 -16.56 9.62 4.58
C GLY A 55 -16.92 9.37 3.12
N ALA A 56 -16.10 9.89 2.19
CA ALA A 56 -16.29 9.70 0.75
C ALA A 56 -15.72 8.37 0.19
N ARG A 57 -14.98 7.61 1.00
CA ARG A 57 -14.40 6.33 0.59
C ARG A 57 -15.39 5.21 0.86
N ALA A 58 -15.61 4.36 -0.13
CA ALA A 58 -16.40 3.15 0.03
C ALA A 58 -15.77 1.98 -0.72
N LEU A 59 -15.80 0.80 -0.10
CA LEU A 59 -15.40 -0.45 -0.72
C LEU A 59 -16.30 -1.59 -0.25
N VAL A 60 -16.36 -2.64 -1.06
CA VAL A 60 -17.16 -3.83 -0.80
C VAL A 60 -16.21 -4.99 -0.53
N LEU A 61 -16.37 -5.64 0.62
CA LEU A 61 -15.70 -6.87 0.99
C LEU A 61 -16.63 -8.06 0.85
N VAL A 62 -16.10 -9.14 0.28
CA VAL A 62 -16.80 -10.41 0.17
C VAL A 62 -15.86 -11.50 0.67
N ALA A 63 -16.31 -12.25 1.67
CA ALA A 63 -15.58 -13.42 2.15
C ALA A 63 -16.09 -14.66 1.41
N ASN A 64 -15.26 -15.22 0.52
CA ASN A 64 -15.61 -16.44 -0.18
C ASN A 64 -15.29 -17.65 0.72
N GLY A 65 -16.32 -18.11 1.44
CA GLY A 65 -16.19 -19.19 2.42
C GLY A 65 -15.72 -20.54 1.87
N HIS A 66 -15.73 -20.75 0.54
CA HIS A 66 -15.27 -22.00 -0.06
C HIS A 66 -13.78 -22.01 -0.42
N THR A 67 -13.17 -20.85 -0.63
CA THR A 67 -11.81 -20.74 -1.18
C THR A 67 -10.82 -20.06 -0.25
N TRP A 68 -11.26 -19.65 0.95
CA TRP A 68 -10.46 -18.83 1.87
C TRP A 68 -10.01 -17.50 1.28
N ASN A 69 -10.61 -17.09 0.15
CA ASN A 69 -10.28 -15.88 -0.56
C ASN A 69 -11.15 -14.72 -0.09
N THR A 70 -10.57 -13.53 -0.11
CA THR A 70 -11.30 -12.28 0.09
C THR A 70 -11.35 -11.54 -1.24
N GLU A 71 -12.55 -11.16 -1.65
CA GLU A 71 -12.79 -10.35 -2.84
C GLU A 71 -13.09 -8.91 -2.42
N VAL A 72 -12.55 -7.95 -3.18
CA VAL A 72 -12.75 -6.52 -2.93
C VAL A 72 -13.19 -5.81 -4.20
N GLY A 73 -14.26 -5.03 -4.09
CA GLY A 73 -14.70 -4.09 -5.14
C GLY A 73 -14.61 -2.65 -4.64
N TRP A 74 -14.10 -1.73 -5.46
CA TRP A 74 -14.03 -0.31 -5.15
C TRP A 74 -15.36 0.36 -5.51
N GLN A 75 -15.94 1.09 -4.57
CA GLN A 75 -17.17 1.84 -4.82
C GLN A 75 -16.82 3.32 -5.00
N LEU A 76 -16.69 3.73 -6.26
CA LEU A 76 -16.43 5.12 -6.63
C LEU A 76 -17.77 5.86 -6.80
N PRO A 77 -17.81 7.20 -6.65
CA PRO A 77 -19.00 8.00 -6.95
C PRO A 77 -19.55 7.68 -8.35
N GLY A 78 -20.83 7.30 -8.42
CA GLY A 78 -21.51 6.94 -9.68
C GLY A 78 -21.08 5.59 -10.29
N ARG A 79 -20.19 4.83 -9.64
CA ARG A 79 -19.77 3.50 -10.07
C ARG A 79 -20.13 2.46 -9.01
N GLU A 80 -21.13 1.67 -9.33
CA GLU A 80 -21.37 0.41 -8.64
C GLU A 80 -20.29 -0.60 -9.09
N PRO A 81 -19.63 -1.35 -8.19
CA PRO A 81 -18.78 -2.43 -8.65
C PRO A 81 -19.65 -3.49 -9.34
N TYR A 82 -19.13 -4.16 -10.36
CA TYR A 82 -19.86 -5.19 -11.13
C TYR A 82 -19.16 -6.56 -11.05
N ARG A 83 -17.99 -6.58 -10.44
CA ARG A 83 -17.12 -7.74 -10.19
C ARG A 83 -16.09 -7.32 -9.13
N PRO A 84 -15.37 -8.26 -8.51
CA PRO A 84 -14.21 -7.88 -7.71
C PRO A 84 -13.19 -7.14 -8.58
N ASP A 85 -12.69 -6.01 -8.07
CA ASP A 85 -11.51 -5.32 -8.62
C ASP A 85 -10.23 -6.04 -8.19
N PHE A 86 -10.25 -6.71 -7.04
CA PHE A 86 -9.16 -7.54 -6.53
C PHE A 86 -9.63 -8.79 -5.80
N THR A 87 -8.80 -9.83 -5.83
CA THR A 87 -8.96 -11.06 -5.04
C THR A 87 -7.67 -11.33 -4.28
N PHE A 88 -7.79 -11.58 -2.97
CA PHE A 88 -6.71 -11.96 -2.09
C PHE A 88 -6.84 -13.44 -1.74
N CYS A 89 -5.73 -14.18 -1.83
CA CYS A 89 -5.64 -15.56 -1.37
C CYS A 89 -5.49 -15.65 0.16
N SER A 90 -6.32 -14.90 0.90
CA SER A 90 -6.32 -14.88 2.36
C SER A 90 -7.64 -14.34 2.89
N SER A 91 -8.03 -14.83 4.07
CA SER A 91 -9.13 -14.32 4.91
C SER A 91 -8.63 -13.78 6.25
N ARG A 92 -7.31 -13.64 6.42
CA ARG A 92 -6.70 -13.06 7.62
C ARG A 92 -6.90 -11.54 7.64
N PRO A 93 -7.51 -10.96 8.69
CA PRO A 93 -7.80 -9.53 8.72
C PRO A 93 -6.58 -8.62 8.55
N ASP A 94 -5.44 -8.98 9.14
CA ASP A 94 -4.18 -8.22 9.05
C ASP A 94 -3.62 -8.18 7.63
N VAL A 95 -3.68 -9.31 6.91
CA VAL A 95 -3.24 -9.41 5.52
C VAL A 95 -4.19 -8.63 4.62
N VAL A 96 -5.50 -8.79 4.80
CA VAL A 96 -6.52 -8.09 4.01
C VAL A 96 -6.45 -6.58 4.21
N ALA A 97 -6.34 -6.10 5.46
CA ALA A 97 -6.22 -4.66 5.77
C ALA A 97 -4.96 -4.05 5.13
N ARG A 98 -3.82 -4.77 5.20
CA ARG A 98 -2.58 -4.35 4.54
C ARG A 98 -2.75 -4.21 3.02
N GLU A 99 -3.38 -5.18 2.37
CA GLU A 99 -3.60 -5.11 0.92
C GLU A 99 -4.62 -4.04 0.54
N ILE A 100 -5.62 -3.77 1.37
CA ILE A 100 -6.53 -2.63 1.20
C ILE A 100 -5.75 -1.31 1.25
N LEU A 101 -4.90 -1.12 2.26
CA LEU A 101 -4.04 0.07 2.39
C LEU A 101 -3.14 0.23 1.16
N ARG A 102 -2.55 -0.87 0.67
CA ARG A 102 -1.57 -0.87 -0.41
C ARG A 102 -2.18 -0.68 -1.80
N LEU A 103 -3.35 -1.25 -2.06
CA LEU A 103 -3.94 -1.36 -3.41
C LEU A 103 -5.25 -0.60 -3.58
N VAL A 104 -6.10 -0.61 -2.56
CA VAL A 104 -7.49 -0.15 -2.67
C VAL A 104 -7.59 1.32 -2.32
N LEU A 105 -7.08 1.71 -1.16
CA LEU A 105 -7.19 3.10 -0.69
C LEU A 105 -6.55 4.11 -1.66
N PRO A 106 -5.35 3.87 -2.24
CA PRO A 106 -4.79 4.80 -3.21
C PRO A 106 -5.70 5.06 -4.42
N VAL A 107 -6.50 4.07 -4.83
CA VAL A 107 -7.41 4.23 -5.96
C VAL A 107 -8.67 5.00 -5.58
N LEU A 108 -9.26 4.70 -4.41
CA LEU A 108 -10.38 5.48 -3.87
C LEU A 108 -9.98 6.95 -3.68
N ASP A 109 -8.72 7.16 -3.29
CA ASP A 109 -8.14 8.45 -3.05
C ASP A 109 -7.82 9.24 -4.33
N ASP A 110 -7.31 8.59 -5.37
CA ASP A 110 -7.05 9.23 -6.67
C ASP A 110 -8.34 9.78 -7.28
N ASP A 111 -9.43 9.01 -7.18
CA ASP A 111 -10.75 9.44 -7.67
C ASP A 111 -11.31 10.62 -6.84
N ALA A 112 -11.23 10.52 -5.51
CA ALA A 112 -11.63 11.62 -4.63
C ALA A 112 -10.78 12.89 -4.84
N ALA A 113 -9.50 12.74 -5.22
CA ALA A 113 -8.60 13.85 -5.52
C ALA A 113 -8.90 14.53 -6.86
N ARG A 114 -9.34 13.78 -7.89
CA ARG A 114 -9.75 14.35 -9.19
C ARG A 114 -10.92 15.32 -9.09
N ALA A 115 -11.78 15.14 -8.09
CA ALA A 115 -12.89 16.04 -7.81
C ALA A 115 -12.48 17.30 -7.03
N ARG A 116 -11.22 17.43 -6.60
CA ARG A 116 -10.73 18.53 -5.74
C ARG A 116 -9.79 19.46 -6.50
N GLU A 117 -9.94 20.75 -6.24
CA GLU A 117 -8.93 21.74 -6.62
C GLU A 117 -7.61 21.48 -5.86
N ASP A 118 -6.47 21.77 -6.48
CA ASP A 118 -5.16 21.62 -5.82
C ASP A 118 -4.99 22.71 -4.75
N VAL A 119 -5.24 22.32 -3.51
CA VAL A 119 -5.07 23.21 -2.35
C VAL A 119 -3.81 22.81 -1.61
N SER A 120 -2.77 23.66 -1.70
CA SER A 120 -1.48 23.45 -1.02
C SER A 120 -1.61 23.12 0.47
N ARG A 121 -2.64 23.65 1.14
CA ARG A 121 -2.96 23.35 2.54
C ARG A 121 -3.22 21.86 2.77
N VAL A 122 -4.03 21.21 1.93
CA VAL A 122 -4.36 19.78 2.06
C VAL A 122 -3.10 18.93 1.96
N ARG A 123 -2.21 19.26 1.01
CA ARG A 123 -0.93 18.57 0.84
C ARG A 123 -0.03 18.70 2.06
N LEU A 124 0.04 19.88 2.67
CA LEU A 124 0.83 20.10 3.89
C LEU A 124 0.24 19.35 5.09
N GLU A 125 -1.09 19.30 5.23
CA GLU A 125 -1.76 18.52 6.28
C GLU A 125 -1.42 17.02 6.16
N LEU A 126 -1.42 16.47 4.94
CA LEU A 126 -1.01 15.08 4.68
C LEU A 126 0.46 14.80 4.99
N LEU A 127 1.37 15.72 4.67
CA LEU A 127 2.78 15.58 5.06
C LEU A 127 2.97 15.66 6.56
N TYR A 128 2.21 16.54 7.23
CA TYR A 128 2.24 16.63 8.68
C TYR A 128 1.74 15.32 9.32
N GLU A 129 0.74 14.66 8.75
CA GLU A 129 0.30 13.32 9.20
C GLU A 129 1.43 12.28 9.07
N ILE A 130 2.12 12.23 7.92
CA ILE A 130 3.29 11.34 7.73
C ILE A 130 4.38 11.68 8.75
N GLY A 131 4.75 12.96 8.85
CA GLY A 131 5.79 13.43 9.74
C GLY A 131 5.49 13.16 11.21
N ALA A 132 4.23 13.37 11.64
CA ALA A 132 3.77 13.06 12.98
C ALA A 132 3.83 11.55 13.27
N ALA A 133 3.43 10.69 12.32
CA ALA A 133 3.50 9.25 12.46
C ALA A 133 4.94 8.75 12.63
N MET A 134 5.89 9.27 11.83
CA MET A 134 7.31 8.93 11.94
C MET A 134 7.90 9.43 13.27
N ARG A 135 7.59 10.67 13.68
CA ARG A 135 8.03 11.24 14.97
C ARG A 135 7.50 10.46 16.17
N ALA A 136 6.26 9.96 16.10
CA ALA A 136 5.69 9.11 17.15
C ALA A 136 6.46 7.79 17.35
N GLN A 137 7.24 7.37 16.36
CA GLN A 137 8.12 6.19 16.43
C GLN A 137 9.58 6.54 16.75
N GLY A 138 9.91 7.83 16.96
CA GLY A 138 11.23 8.31 17.34
C GLY A 138 12.09 8.86 16.20
N ALA A 139 11.60 8.89 14.96
CA ALA A 139 12.36 9.47 13.85
C ALA A 139 12.32 11.01 13.88
N ALA A 140 13.46 11.64 13.59
CA ALA A 140 13.51 13.06 13.29
C ALA A 140 13.05 13.30 11.83
N THR A 141 12.08 14.19 11.65
CA THR A 141 11.52 14.52 10.34
C THR A 141 11.87 15.96 9.96
N TYR A 142 12.14 16.17 8.67
CA TYR A 142 12.34 17.49 8.08
C TYR A 142 11.36 17.69 6.93
N GLU A 143 10.45 18.63 7.10
CA GLU A 143 9.43 19.02 6.12
C GLU A 143 9.95 20.18 5.27
N ARG A 144 9.79 20.08 3.95
CA ARG A 144 10.22 21.12 3.01
C ARG A 144 9.17 21.31 1.93
N GLY A 145 8.88 22.56 1.58
CA GLY A 145 8.23 22.88 0.30
C GLY A 145 9.09 22.34 -0.83
N GLY A 146 8.49 21.56 -1.75
CA GLY A 146 9.24 20.91 -2.82
C GLY A 146 9.83 21.94 -3.79
N LEU A 147 10.84 21.52 -4.55
CA LEU A 147 11.50 22.39 -5.54
C LEU A 147 10.62 22.67 -6.76
N LEU A 148 9.63 21.81 -7.01
CA LEU A 148 8.68 21.94 -8.12
C LEU A 148 7.36 22.53 -7.61
N VAL A 149 6.69 23.27 -8.49
CA VAL A 149 5.33 23.77 -8.23
C VAL A 149 4.42 22.58 -7.87
N ASN A 150 3.55 22.78 -6.88
CA ASN A 150 2.60 21.76 -6.41
C ASN A 150 3.24 20.49 -5.83
N THR A 151 4.47 20.59 -5.34
CA THR A 151 5.14 19.50 -4.63
C THR A 151 5.47 19.88 -3.20
N SER A 152 5.40 18.92 -2.31
CA SER A 152 5.85 19.08 -0.93
C SER A 152 6.43 17.76 -0.46
N THR A 153 7.48 17.84 0.36
CA THR A 153 8.28 16.67 0.72
C THR A 153 8.50 16.61 2.23
N VAL A 154 8.42 15.41 2.80
CA VAL A 154 8.91 15.11 4.15
C VAL A 154 10.04 14.09 4.06
N THR A 155 11.14 14.36 4.74
CA THR A 155 12.31 13.49 4.78
C THR A 155 12.60 13.03 6.20
N TRP A 156 13.10 11.82 6.34
CA TRP A 156 13.59 11.28 7.61
C TRP A 156 14.72 10.28 7.35
N SER A 157 15.40 9.87 8.42
CA SER A 157 16.43 8.84 8.36
C SER A 157 16.23 7.83 9.47
N SER A 158 16.48 6.56 9.17
CA SER A 158 16.46 5.48 10.15
C SER A 158 17.38 4.35 9.72
N ALA A 159 18.08 3.72 10.68
CA ALA A 159 18.92 2.53 10.45
C ALA A 159 19.88 2.62 9.23
N GLY A 160 20.48 3.79 8.99
CA GLY A 160 21.38 4.03 7.85
C GLY A 160 20.68 4.19 6.49
N LEU A 161 19.35 4.28 6.49
CA LEU A 161 18.53 4.64 5.35
C LEU A 161 18.08 6.09 5.43
N ARG A 162 17.95 6.71 4.27
CA ARG A 162 17.29 8.00 4.09
C ARG A 162 16.00 7.77 3.31
N TYR A 163 14.94 8.40 3.77
CA TYR A 163 13.63 8.37 3.14
C TYR A 163 13.20 9.77 2.74
N SER A 164 12.49 9.87 1.63
CA SER A 164 11.86 11.10 1.18
C SER A 164 10.49 10.77 0.59
N ALA A 165 9.42 11.25 1.21
CA ALA A 165 8.07 11.12 0.71
C ALA A 165 7.63 12.45 0.08
N THR A 166 7.28 12.43 -1.20
CA THR A 166 6.85 13.60 -1.97
C THR A 166 5.42 13.44 -2.41
N LEU A 167 4.58 14.43 -2.08
CA LEU A 167 3.20 14.51 -2.56
C LEU A 167 3.12 15.48 -3.74
N HIS A 168 2.27 15.14 -4.71
CA HIS A 168 2.02 15.91 -5.92
C HIS A 168 0.53 16.30 -6.00
N GLY A 169 0.25 17.59 -6.15
CA GLY A 169 -1.11 18.10 -6.25
C GLY A 169 -1.95 17.78 -5.00
N SER A 170 -3.20 17.34 -5.23
CA SER A 170 -4.18 16.96 -4.20
C SER A 170 -4.27 15.45 -3.95
N ASN A 171 -3.49 14.63 -4.67
CA ASN A 171 -3.54 13.18 -4.56
C ASN A 171 -2.87 12.72 -3.25
N PRO A 172 -3.56 12.00 -2.35
CA PRO A 172 -2.96 11.48 -1.12
C PRO A 172 -2.20 10.16 -1.37
N ALA A 173 -1.55 10.04 -2.53
CA ALA A 173 -0.52 9.08 -2.85
C ALA A 173 0.80 9.82 -3.08
N CYS A 174 1.88 9.29 -2.54
CA CYS A 174 3.21 9.88 -2.59
C CYS A 174 4.18 9.01 -3.37
N ASP A 175 5.23 9.68 -3.84
CA ASP A 175 6.46 9.05 -4.27
C ASP A 175 7.38 8.92 -3.06
N VAL A 176 7.91 7.72 -2.81
CA VAL A 176 8.81 7.43 -1.70
C VAL A 176 10.16 7.01 -2.25
N GLN A 177 11.16 7.86 -2.06
CA GLN A 177 12.55 7.52 -2.34
C GLN A 177 13.20 6.93 -1.09
N ILE A 178 13.93 5.82 -1.27
CA ILE A 178 14.66 5.10 -0.24
C ILE A 178 16.12 4.96 -0.68
N GLU A 179 17.04 5.55 0.08
CA GLU A 179 18.47 5.52 -0.20
C GLU A 179 19.26 4.89 0.95
N GLY A 180 20.30 4.12 0.64
CA GLY A 180 21.26 3.64 1.63
C GLY A 180 21.91 2.30 1.23
N PRO A 181 22.43 1.52 2.19
CA PRO A 181 22.98 0.20 1.93
C PRO A 181 21.98 -0.75 1.27
N VAL A 182 22.35 -1.42 0.19
CA VAL A 182 21.45 -2.28 -0.62
C VAL A 182 20.69 -3.30 0.23
N ARG A 183 21.33 -3.93 1.24
CA ARG A 183 20.63 -4.89 2.11
C ARG A 183 19.57 -4.25 2.99
N ALA A 184 19.80 -3.02 3.44
CA ALA A 184 18.81 -2.27 4.21
C ALA A 184 17.67 -1.79 3.29
N VAL A 185 17.99 -1.32 2.08
CA VAL A 185 17.01 -0.92 1.06
C VAL A 185 16.10 -2.10 0.69
N GLU A 186 16.65 -3.28 0.44
CA GLU A 186 15.87 -4.51 0.18
C GLU A 186 14.85 -4.79 1.31
N ARG A 187 15.24 -4.63 2.58
CA ARG A 187 14.34 -4.84 3.73
C ARG A 187 13.26 -3.77 3.85
N ALA A 188 13.58 -2.52 3.55
CA ALA A 188 12.61 -1.43 3.58
C ALA A 188 11.60 -1.54 2.43
N VAL A 189 12.08 -1.72 1.20
CA VAL A 189 11.25 -1.91 -0.02
C VAL A 189 10.32 -3.11 0.14
N ALA A 190 10.78 -4.17 0.81
CA ALA A 190 9.96 -5.33 1.14
C ALA A 190 8.66 -5.01 1.91
N GLN A 191 8.61 -3.92 2.67
CA GLN A 191 7.40 -3.51 3.41
C GLN A 191 6.32 -2.97 2.48
N PHE A 192 6.71 -2.38 1.35
CA PHE A 192 5.80 -1.77 0.38
C PHE A 192 5.27 -2.74 -0.67
N LEU A 193 6.02 -3.82 -0.94
CA LEU A 193 5.68 -4.80 -1.97
C LEU A 193 4.76 -5.91 -1.45
N PRO A 194 4.06 -6.66 -2.33
CA PRO A 194 3.32 -7.85 -1.93
C PRO A 194 4.16 -8.82 -1.09
N GLY A 195 3.47 -9.66 -0.32
CA GLY A 195 4.08 -10.85 0.29
C GLY A 195 4.68 -11.75 -0.78
N LYS A 196 5.69 -12.55 -0.43
CA LYS A 196 6.25 -13.52 -1.37
C LYS A 196 5.17 -14.56 -1.71
N PRO A 197 4.99 -14.92 -2.99
CA PRO A 197 4.12 -16.04 -3.34
C PRO A 197 4.66 -17.33 -2.72
N LEU A 198 3.76 -18.28 -2.46
CA LEU A 198 4.11 -19.60 -1.89
C LEU A 198 5.12 -20.36 -2.76
N ASP A 199 5.08 -20.14 -4.08
CA ASP A 199 6.03 -20.70 -5.04
C ASP A 199 6.73 -19.55 -5.79
N PRO A 200 7.89 -19.06 -5.29
CA PRO A 200 8.62 -18.00 -5.92
C PRO A 200 9.26 -18.51 -7.21
N LYS A 201 8.74 -18.02 -8.33
CA LYS A 201 9.32 -18.17 -9.66
C LYS A 201 10.81 -17.77 -9.67
N THR A 202 11.73 -18.74 -9.65
CA THR A 202 13.16 -18.48 -9.83
C THR A 202 13.50 -18.45 -11.32
N TRP A 203 13.50 -17.26 -11.92
CA TRP A 203 13.97 -17.09 -13.29
C TRP A 203 15.44 -16.69 -13.28
N PRO A 204 16.29 -17.34 -14.08
CA PRO A 204 17.66 -16.87 -14.24
C PRO A 204 17.62 -15.49 -14.92
N MET A 205 18.16 -14.47 -14.24
CA MET A 205 18.20 -13.07 -14.69
C MET A 205 19.24 -12.86 -15.81
N ARG A 206 19.17 -13.65 -16.89
CA ARG A 206 20.16 -13.68 -17.97
C ARG A 206 20.21 -12.37 -18.77
N ASN A 207 19.10 -11.65 -18.81
CA ASN A 207 18.97 -10.41 -19.58
C ASN A 207 19.33 -9.15 -18.76
N VAL A 208 19.60 -9.28 -17.46
CA VAL A 208 19.92 -8.13 -16.60
C VAL A 208 21.44 -7.93 -16.53
N ARG A 209 21.89 -6.77 -16.99
CA ARG A 209 23.29 -6.32 -16.99
C ARG A 209 23.62 -5.57 -15.70
N GLY A 210 24.87 -5.67 -15.25
CA GLY A 210 25.35 -5.04 -14.01
C GLY A 210 25.16 -5.91 -12.78
N ARG A 211 26.06 -5.76 -11.80
CA ARG A 211 26.02 -6.58 -10.58
C ARG A 211 24.91 -6.14 -9.63
N LEU A 212 24.74 -4.83 -9.43
CA LEU A 212 23.74 -4.29 -8.50
C LEU A 212 22.33 -4.50 -9.04
N ALA A 213 22.13 -4.19 -10.33
CA ALA A 213 20.87 -4.42 -11.03
C ALA A 213 20.44 -5.90 -10.98
N ARG A 214 21.35 -6.86 -11.19
CA ARG A 214 21.04 -8.29 -11.03
C ARG A 214 20.61 -8.65 -9.61
N ARG A 215 21.27 -8.10 -8.59
CA ARG A 215 20.89 -8.31 -7.19
C ARG A 215 19.49 -7.76 -6.91
N MET A 216 19.24 -6.51 -7.29
CA MET A 216 17.94 -5.87 -7.11
C MET A 216 16.83 -6.61 -7.88
N ALA A 217 17.07 -6.98 -9.13
CA ALA A 217 16.13 -7.77 -9.93
C ALA A 217 15.83 -9.12 -9.28
N ALA A 218 16.85 -9.83 -8.78
CA ALA A 218 16.65 -11.12 -8.09
C ALA A 218 15.85 -10.99 -6.79
N PHE A 219 15.99 -9.87 -6.07
CA PHE A 219 15.18 -9.56 -4.89
C PHE A 219 13.74 -9.19 -5.28
N LEU A 220 13.55 -8.27 -6.22
CA LEU A 220 12.26 -7.73 -6.64
C LEU A 220 11.39 -8.77 -7.37
N ALA A 221 11.99 -9.60 -8.22
CA ALA A 221 11.30 -10.66 -8.97
C ALA A 221 10.63 -11.72 -8.09
N GLN A 222 10.98 -11.78 -6.81
CA GLN A 222 10.30 -12.65 -5.83
C GLN A 222 8.93 -12.10 -5.40
N ARG A 223 8.56 -10.89 -5.83
CA ARG A 223 7.40 -10.16 -5.33
C ARG A 223 6.57 -9.53 -6.44
N VAL A 224 7.23 -9.05 -7.49
CA VAL A 224 6.62 -8.31 -8.60
C VAL A 224 7.38 -8.60 -9.90
N ASP A 225 6.75 -8.31 -11.04
CA ASP A 225 7.44 -8.32 -12.32
C ASP A 225 8.50 -7.22 -12.37
N VAL A 226 9.60 -7.49 -13.08
CA VAL A 226 10.77 -6.62 -13.19
C VAL A 226 11.26 -6.52 -14.62
N GLU A 227 11.77 -5.35 -14.99
CA GLU A 227 12.38 -5.08 -16.29
C GLU A 227 13.61 -4.19 -16.12
N GLN A 228 14.68 -4.47 -16.87
CA GLN A 228 15.82 -3.55 -16.93
C GLN A 228 15.58 -2.49 -18.00
N THR A 229 15.65 -1.23 -17.58
CA THR A 229 15.54 -0.06 -18.45
C THR A 229 16.81 0.16 -19.29
N ASP A 230 16.72 0.95 -20.34
CA ASP A 230 17.87 1.37 -21.17
C ASP A 230 18.95 2.12 -20.37
N ALA A 231 18.54 2.83 -19.30
CA ALA A 231 19.44 3.50 -18.37
C ALA A 231 20.16 2.53 -17.40
N GLY A 232 19.86 1.23 -17.48
CA GLY A 232 20.51 0.18 -16.68
C GLY A 232 19.90 -0.04 -15.29
N GLY A 233 18.95 0.78 -14.85
CA GLY A 233 18.16 0.54 -13.62
C GLY A 233 17.04 -0.47 -13.82
N ILE A 234 16.36 -0.84 -12.73
CA ILE A 234 15.30 -1.86 -12.72
C ILE A 234 13.95 -1.21 -12.45
N ALA A 235 13.06 -1.23 -13.44
CA ALA A 235 11.65 -0.94 -13.25
C ALA A 235 10.94 -2.15 -12.65
N PHE A 236 9.94 -1.94 -11.79
CA PHE A 236 9.21 -3.03 -11.15
C PHE A 236 7.78 -2.65 -10.79
N GLY A 237 6.91 -3.67 -10.74
CA GLY A 237 5.51 -3.51 -10.38
C GLY A 237 4.68 -2.76 -11.42
N THR A 238 3.36 -2.72 -11.22
CA THR A 238 2.40 -2.07 -12.11
C THR A 238 1.20 -1.55 -11.30
N ARG A 239 0.48 -0.57 -11.88
CA ARG A 239 -0.80 -0.10 -11.32
C ARG A 239 -1.85 -1.22 -11.34
N PRO A 240 -2.78 -1.25 -10.36
CA PRO A 240 -3.01 -0.24 -9.31
C PRO A 240 -2.11 -0.36 -8.06
N GLY A 241 -1.14 -1.28 -8.05
CA GLY A 241 -0.23 -1.41 -6.92
C GLY A 241 0.97 -0.48 -6.96
N VAL A 242 1.77 -0.52 -5.88
CA VAL A 242 3.08 0.14 -5.81
C VAL A 242 3.97 -0.37 -6.94
N TYR A 243 4.49 0.57 -7.72
CA TYR A 243 5.48 0.34 -8.76
C TYR A 243 6.66 1.28 -8.53
N GLY A 244 7.77 1.08 -9.22
CA GLY A 244 8.96 1.85 -8.91
C GLY A 244 10.14 1.59 -9.82
N TYR A 245 11.25 2.20 -9.43
CA TYR A 245 12.52 2.15 -10.13
C TYR A 245 13.67 2.03 -9.14
N ALA A 246 14.53 1.03 -9.34
CA ALA A 246 15.81 0.91 -8.63
C ALA A 246 16.92 1.49 -9.52
N ALA A 247 17.59 2.53 -9.02
CA ALA A 247 18.62 3.23 -9.77
C ALA A 247 19.82 2.30 -10.10
N PRO A 248 20.48 2.51 -11.26
CA PRO A 248 21.71 1.81 -11.58
C PRO A 248 22.81 2.15 -10.55
N ALA A 249 23.83 1.28 -10.46
CA ALA A 249 25.00 1.58 -9.65
C ALA A 249 25.73 2.81 -10.21
N ALA A 250 26.15 3.72 -9.34
CA ALA A 250 27.00 4.84 -9.71
C ALA A 250 28.33 4.38 -10.34
N ASP A 251 28.89 3.27 -9.83
CA ASP A 251 30.02 2.54 -10.43
C ASP A 251 29.58 1.12 -10.82
N PRO A 252 29.34 0.85 -12.11
CA PRO A 252 28.96 -0.48 -12.61
C PRO A 252 30.03 -1.56 -12.42
N ALA A 253 31.31 -1.19 -12.30
CA ALA A 253 32.43 -2.13 -12.17
C ALA A 253 32.67 -2.58 -10.72
N ALA A 254 32.21 -1.79 -9.75
CA ALA A 254 32.34 -2.07 -8.33
C ALA A 254 31.80 -3.48 -7.97
N ARG A 255 32.42 -4.08 -6.94
CA ARG A 255 31.88 -5.30 -6.34
C ARG A 255 30.65 -4.93 -5.51
N VAL A 256 29.59 -5.72 -5.65
CA VAL A 256 28.37 -5.53 -4.86
C VAL A 256 28.51 -6.26 -3.54
N ARG A 257 28.40 -5.52 -2.45
CA ARG A 257 28.34 -5.98 -1.07
C ARG A 257 27.02 -5.52 -0.46
N ASP A 258 26.69 -6.03 0.72
CA ASP A 258 25.50 -5.61 1.46
C ASP A 258 25.48 -4.11 1.80
N THR A 259 26.66 -3.48 1.84
CA THR A 259 26.86 -2.06 2.11
C THR A 259 26.94 -1.19 0.85
N THR A 260 26.82 -1.77 -0.34
CA THR A 260 26.84 -0.99 -1.59
C THR A 260 25.66 -0.02 -1.60
N PRO A 261 25.88 1.28 -1.88
CA PRO A 261 24.78 2.25 -1.99
C PRO A 261 23.78 1.85 -3.07
N ALA A 262 22.50 1.99 -2.74
CA ALA A 262 21.37 1.79 -3.65
C ALA A 262 20.31 2.87 -3.40
N SER A 263 19.55 3.21 -4.43
CA SER A 263 18.37 4.07 -4.36
C SER A 263 17.20 3.36 -5.04
N VAL A 264 16.03 3.42 -4.41
CA VAL A 264 14.77 2.93 -4.97
C VAL A 264 13.71 4.00 -4.82
N ASP A 265 13.07 4.33 -5.94
CA ASP A 265 11.91 5.19 -6.00
C ASP A 265 10.65 4.31 -6.08
N LEU A 266 9.71 4.54 -5.18
CA LEU A 266 8.41 3.89 -5.15
C LEU A 266 7.34 4.93 -5.49
N HIS A 267 6.38 4.55 -6.31
CA HIS A 267 5.29 5.39 -6.76
C HIS A 267 3.93 4.82 -6.33
N ALA A 268 2.94 5.71 -6.27
CA ALA A 268 1.57 5.38 -5.87
C ALA A 268 1.46 4.79 -4.44
N VAL A 269 2.30 5.26 -3.51
CA VAL A 269 2.23 4.86 -2.10
C VAL A 269 1.20 5.73 -1.40
N GLY A 270 0.04 5.16 -1.04
CA GLY A 270 -0.98 5.90 -0.28
C GLY A 270 -0.45 6.40 1.07
N VAL A 271 -0.84 7.62 1.47
CA VAL A 271 -0.45 8.23 2.76
C VAL A 271 -0.82 7.31 3.93
N ASP A 272 -2.03 6.75 3.91
CA ASP A 272 -2.53 5.83 4.94
C ASP A 272 -1.66 4.56 5.05
N PHE A 273 -1.18 4.05 3.92
CA PHE A 273 -0.26 2.91 3.91
C PHE A 273 1.11 3.31 4.47
N LEU A 274 1.67 4.44 4.05
CA LEU A 274 2.96 4.92 4.56
C LEU A 274 2.92 5.16 6.08
N VAL A 275 1.85 5.76 6.59
CA VAL A 275 1.61 5.97 8.02
C VAL A 275 1.54 4.64 8.77
N SER A 276 0.83 3.64 8.21
CA SER A 276 0.77 2.29 8.81
C SER A 276 2.15 1.60 8.89
N LEU A 277 3.08 1.97 8.02
CA LEU A 277 4.44 1.44 7.99
C LEU A 277 5.41 2.18 8.93
N ALA A 278 5.00 3.29 9.57
CA ALA A 278 5.87 4.09 10.43
C ALA A 278 6.66 3.26 11.48
N PRO A 279 6.07 2.27 12.18
CA PRO A 279 6.80 1.44 13.14
C PRO A 279 8.00 0.67 12.54
N TYR A 280 7.97 0.41 11.23
CA TYR A 280 9.02 -0.33 10.51
C TYR A 280 10.03 0.58 9.81
N LEU A 281 9.65 1.83 9.51
CA LEU A 281 10.46 2.77 8.72
C LEU A 281 11.20 3.81 9.58
N ALA A 282 10.80 3.97 10.83
CA ALA A 282 11.35 4.96 11.76
C ALA A 282 12.26 4.36 12.86
N ARG A 283 12.53 3.06 12.81
CA ARG A 283 13.40 2.33 13.77
C ARG A 283 14.62 1.71 13.10
#